data_AF-A0A9W8KB79-F1
#
_entry.id   AF-A0A9W8KB79-F1
#
_cell.length_a   1.000
_cell.length_b   1.000
_cell.length_c   1.000
_cell.angle_alpha   90.00
_cell.angle_beta   90.00
_cell.angle_gamma   90.00
#
_symmetry.space_group_name_H-M   'P 1'
#
loop_
_entity.id
_entity.type
_entity.pdbx_description
1 polymer ?
#
loop_
_entity_poly.entity_id
_entity_poly.type
_entity_poly.pdbx_seq_one_letter_code
_entity_poly.pdbx_strand_id
1 'polypeptide(L)'
;MLHVIRIQNAFFIPFQTQVTFWLLGGENVLFDGGGMLDGAGQAWWDAYAANTSLLRPIILTVYQAKNVLVDSIQMINGPEWFNLVNEGEHVIYRNISISAVSTSNNMPRNSDGWDVYRSNDVTIVNSIIHNDDDCVSFKPNSTNVHVEILDCTGSHGISVGSLGQYPGVYDIVENVFVNNIKMANAQNGARIKAWAGPNVGSGIVKNITFQNFIETAVDNPVIIDQACTRFLCSPVFAFLLDDVWFNNITGTGTNSVVASLLCSPDGRCSNISVNDFSLSYPAGTTQYSCQNVNLTGNAASLFPPCTVT
;
A
#
# COMPACT_ATOMS: atom_id res chain seq x y z
N MET A 1 3.06 -33.87 -5.17
CA MET A 1 3.90 -34.01 -3.96
C MET A 1 4.25 -32.60 -3.55
N LEU A 2 3.55 -32.04 -2.56
CA LEU A 2 3.69 -30.63 -2.17
C LEU A 2 4.95 -30.50 -1.31
N HIS A 3 6.03 -29.95 -1.87
CA HIS A 3 7.20 -29.59 -1.07
C HIS A 3 6.90 -28.28 -0.34
N VAL A 4 6.49 -28.38 0.92
CA VAL A 4 6.49 -27.22 1.82
C VAL A 4 7.93 -26.75 1.94
N ILE A 5 8.24 -25.59 1.38
CA ILE A 5 9.56 -24.98 1.49
C ILE A 5 9.74 -24.59 2.98
N ARG A 6 10.69 -25.24 3.65
CA ARG A 6 10.99 -24.97 5.06
C ARG A 6 11.69 -23.62 5.20
N ILE A 7 11.41 -22.91 6.28
CA ILE A 7 12.03 -21.60 6.57
C ILE A 7 13.56 -21.62 6.56
N GLN A 8 14.16 -22.77 6.87
CA GLN A 8 15.62 -22.98 6.85
C GLN A 8 16.23 -22.80 5.45
N ASN A 9 15.42 -22.84 4.40
CA ASN A 9 15.83 -22.66 3.00
C ASN A 9 15.44 -21.29 2.44
N ALA A 10 14.80 -20.43 3.23
CA ALA A 10 14.39 -19.09 2.79
C ALA A 10 15.59 -18.11 2.85
N PHE A 11 15.58 -17.12 1.97
CA PHE A 11 16.57 -16.05 1.99
C PHE A 11 16.17 -14.96 2.98
N PHE A 12 17.12 -14.47 3.77
CA PHE A 12 16.88 -13.39 4.73
C PHE A 12 16.90 -12.03 4.06
N ILE A 13 15.90 -11.20 4.37
CA ILE A 13 15.78 -9.81 3.91
C ILE A 13 15.86 -8.91 5.15
N PRO A 14 16.91 -8.08 5.29
CA PRO A 14 17.10 -7.26 6.49
C PRO A 14 15.96 -6.27 6.77
N PHE A 15 15.34 -5.73 5.71
CA PHE A 15 14.22 -4.82 5.86
C PHE A 15 13.05 -5.52 6.56
N GLN A 16 12.62 -4.96 7.70
CA GLN A 16 11.56 -5.50 8.56
C GLN A 16 11.77 -6.96 9.02
N THR A 17 13.00 -7.48 8.98
CA THR A 17 13.33 -8.86 9.38
C THR A 17 12.54 -9.92 8.60
N GLN A 18 12.41 -9.73 7.29
CA GLN A 18 11.63 -10.62 6.43
C GLN A 18 12.44 -11.81 5.93
N VAL A 19 11.74 -12.82 5.41
CA VAL A 19 12.33 -13.94 4.69
C VAL A 19 11.58 -14.16 3.37
N THR A 20 12.20 -14.78 2.36
CA THR A 20 11.56 -15.00 1.06
C THR A 20 11.86 -16.38 0.47
N PHE A 21 10.91 -16.93 -0.29
CA PHE A 21 11.09 -18.17 -1.04
C PHE A 21 11.92 -17.98 -2.30
N TRP A 22 11.49 -17.09 -3.20
CA TRP A 22 12.16 -16.84 -4.47
C TRP A 22 12.85 -15.48 -4.43
N LEU A 23 14.16 -15.46 -4.70
CA LEU A 23 14.96 -14.23 -4.81
C LEU A 23 15.49 -14.11 -6.24
N LEU A 24 14.98 -13.14 -7.01
CA LEU A 24 15.40 -12.85 -8.37
C LEU A 24 16.32 -11.63 -8.41
N GLY A 25 17.55 -11.81 -8.86
CA GLY A 25 18.53 -10.74 -9.08
C GLY A 25 19.11 -10.78 -10.49
N GLY A 26 19.87 -9.75 -10.85
CA GLY A 26 20.57 -9.65 -12.15
C GLY A 26 19.91 -8.67 -13.12
N GLU A 27 20.34 -8.72 -14.38
CA GLU A 27 19.90 -7.78 -15.43
C GLU A 27 19.19 -8.49 -16.58
N ASN A 28 18.16 -7.85 -17.15
CA ASN A 28 17.38 -8.36 -18.29
C ASN A 28 16.71 -9.71 -17.98
N VAL A 29 15.99 -9.76 -16.86
CA VAL A 29 15.33 -10.96 -16.37
C VAL A 29 13.89 -11.00 -16.89
N LEU A 30 13.53 -12.13 -17.50
CA LEU A 30 12.14 -12.46 -17.84
C LEU A 30 11.67 -13.61 -16.95
N PHE A 31 10.60 -13.37 -16.20
CA PHE A 31 9.90 -14.37 -15.40
C PHE A 31 8.45 -14.46 -15.88
N ASP A 32 8.16 -15.41 -16.76
CA ASP A 32 6.86 -15.56 -17.42
C ASP A 32 6.44 -17.04 -17.54
N GLY A 33 5.35 -17.29 -18.29
CA GLY A 33 4.97 -18.63 -18.72
C GLY A 33 3.62 -19.16 -18.21
N GLY A 34 2.80 -18.35 -17.53
CA GLY A 34 1.44 -18.76 -17.15
C GLY A 34 1.37 -19.66 -15.91
N GLY A 35 2.50 -19.87 -15.22
CA GLY A 35 2.60 -20.77 -14.08
C GLY A 35 1.94 -20.22 -12.80
N MET A 36 1.76 -21.11 -11.81
CA MET A 36 1.24 -20.79 -10.49
C MET A 36 2.32 -20.97 -9.42
N LEU A 37 2.50 -19.95 -8.57
CA LEU A 37 3.27 -20.02 -7.34
C LEU A 37 2.30 -20.21 -6.16
N ASP A 38 2.27 -21.42 -5.58
CA ASP A 38 1.49 -21.72 -4.37
C ASP A 38 2.39 -21.66 -3.13
N GLY A 39 2.12 -20.69 -2.26
CA GLY A 39 2.85 -20.46 -1.02
C GLY A 39 2.46 -21.40 0.13
N ALA A 40 1.40 -22.22 -0.04
CA ALA A 40 0.84 -23.09 0.99
C ALA A 40 0.53 -22.36 2.32
N GLY A 41 0.00 -21.14 2.21
CA GLY A 41 -0.16 -20.16 3.29
C GLY A 41 -0.99 -20.58 4.49
N GLN A 42 -1.97 -21.49 4.35
CA GLN A 42 -2.87 -21.86 5.45
C GLN A 42 -2.13 -22.30 6.72
N ALA A 43 -1.13 -23.17 6.58
CA ALA A 43 -0.35 -23.65 7.71
C ALA A 43 0.42 -22.50 8.39
N TRP A 44 0.85 -21.50 7.63
CA TRP A 44 1.54 -20.32 8.14
C TRP A 44 0.59 -19.36 8.87
N TRP A 45 -0.61 -19.14 8.33
CA TRP A 45 -1.61 -18.27 8.96
C TRP A 45 -2.07 -18.84 10.31
N ASP A 46 -2.33 -20.15 10.36
CA ASP A 46 -2.71 -20.82 11.61
C ASP A 46 -1.56 -20.80 12.64
N ALA A 47 -0.32 -21.03 12.19
CA ALA A 47 0.84 -21.00 13.08
C ALA A 47 1.17 -19.59 13.58
N TYR A 48 1.02 -18.57 12.73
CA TYR A 48 1.24 -17.17 13.11
C TYR A 48 0.19 -16.65 14.09
N ALA A 49 -1.07 -17.08 13.94
CA ALA A 49 -2.12 -16.80 14.91
C ALA A 49 -1.78 -17.36 16.31
N ALA A 50 -1.05 -18.47 16.39
CA ALA A 50 -0.55 -19.04 17.65
C ALA A 50 0.77 -18.41 18.12
N ASN A 51 1.59 -17.87 17.22
CA ASN A 51 2.87 -17.25 17.51
C ASN A 51 3.19 -16.13 16.52
N THR A 52 2.94 -14.88 16.93
CA THR A 52 3.17 -13.69 16.08
C THR A 52 4.65 -13.35 15.86
N SER A 53 5.58 -14.06 16.50
CA SER A 53 7.02 -13.95 16.21
C SER A 53 7.48 -14.90 15.11
N LEU A 54 6.58 -15.71 14.54
CA LEU A 54 6.89 -16.61 13.43
C LEU A 54 7.18 -15.80 12.17
N LEU A 55 8.41 -15.89 11.67
CA LEU A 55 8.74 -15.38 10.34
C LEU A 55 8.02 -16.21 9.27
N ARG A 56 7.42 -15.50 8.32
CA ARG A 56 6.69 -16.09 7.20
C ARG A 56 7.36 -15.63 5.91
N PRO A 57 7.51 -16.50 4.91
CA PRO A 57 8.23 -16.14 3.70
C PRO A 57 7.35 -15.40 2.69
N ILE A 58 7.90 -14.32 2.16
CA ILE A 58 7.44 -13.62 0.96
C ILE A 58 7.55 -14.58 -0.23
N ILE A 59 6.54 -14.66 -1.11
CA ILE A 59 6.60 -15.57 -2.26
C ILE A 59 7.76 -15.20 -3.19
N LEU A 60 7.77 -13.97 -3.69
CA LEU A 60 8.73 -13.52 -4.70
C LEU A 60 9.35 -12.18 -4.32
N THR A 61 10.68 -12.13 -4.25
CA THR A 61 11.44 -10.89 -4.10
C THR A 61 12.27 -10.65 -5.34
N VAL A 62 12.10 -9.49 -5.97
CA VAL A 62 13.04 -8.94 -6.96
C VAL A 62 14.06 -8.11 -6.17
N TYR A 63 15.33 -8.50 -6.21
CA TYR A 63 16.38 -7.92 -5.38
C TYR A 63 17.62 -7.54 -6.19
N GLN A 64 18.03 -6.27 -6.09
CA GLN A 64 19.23 -5.76 -6.78
C GLN A 64 19.23 -6.16 -8.26
N ALA A 65 18.10 -5.89 -8.91
CA ALA A 65 17.84 -6.34 -10.27
C ALA A 65 17.48 -5.16 -11.17
N LYS A 66 17.81 -5.29 -12.46
CA LYS A 66 17.56 -4.28 -13.47
C LYS A 66 16.89 -4.85 -14.70
N ASN A 67 15.95 -4.11 -15.29
CA ASN A 67 15.21 -4.54 -16.48
C ASN A 67 14.54 -5.91 -16.26
N VAL A 68 13.61 -5.96 -15.33
CA VAL A 68 12.90 -7.18 -14.97
C VAL A 68 11.48 -7.12 -15.48
N LEU A 69 11.03 -8.18 -16.16
CA LEU A 69 9.62 -8.38 -16.50
C LEU A 69 9.09 -9.63 -15.81
N VAL A 70 8.08 -9.45 -14.96
CA VAL A 70 7.25 -10.53 -14.42
C VAL A 70 5.88 -10.46 -15.10
N ASP A 71 5.53 -11.50 -15.86
CA ASP A 71 4.32 -11.48 -16.70
C ASP A 71 3.52 -12.77 -16.58
N SER A 72 2.20 -12.62 -16.48
CA SER A 72 1.26 -13.74 -16.61
C SER A 72 1.52 -14.84 -15.57
N ILE A 73 1.65 -14.44 -14.30
CA ILE A 73 1.88 -15.36 -13.18
C ILE A 73 0.66 -15.35 -12.26
N GLN A 74 0.26 -16.53 -11.83
CA GLN A 74 -0.70 -16.68 -10.73
C GLN A 74 0.05 -16.94 -9.43
N MET A 75 -0.34 -16.28 -8.35
CA MET A 75 0.20 -16.46 -7.02
C MET A 75 -0.93 -16.72 -6.05
N ILE A 76 -0.87 -17.83 -5.32
CA ILE A 76 -1.91 -18.21 -4.36
C ILE A 76 -1.32 -18.51 -2.98
N ASN A 77 -2.14 -18.25 -1.96
CA ASN A 77 -1.88 -18.64 -0.58
C ASN A 77 -0.49 -18.21 -0.10
N GLY A 78 -0.15 -16.93 -0.28
CA GLY A 78 1.06 -16.34 0.28
C GLY A 78 1.10 -16.48 1.81
N PRO A 79 2.21 -16.98 2.39
CA PRO A 79 2.38 -17.00 3.84
C PRO A 79 2.31 -15.60 4.45
N GLU A 80 2.85 -14.63 3.72
CA GLU A 80 2.89 -13.19 4.01
C GLU A 80 2.77 -12.41 2.69
N TRP A 81 3.59 -11.38 2.46
CA TRP A 81 3.61 -10.58 1.25
C TRP A 81 3.83 -11.47 0.02
N PHE A 82 3.14 -11.15 -1.06
CA PHE A 82 3.31 -11.87 -2.32
C PHE A 82 4.58 -11.41 -3.02
N ASN A 83 4.77 -10.09 -3.15
CA ASN A 83 5.89 -9.51 -3.87
C ASN A 83 6.62 -8.46 -3.07
N LEU A 84 7.95 -8.50 -3.11
CA LEU A 84 8.82 -7.41 -2.67
C LEU A 84 9.74 -7.00 -3.82
N VAL A 85 9.73 -5.72 -4.19
CA VAL A 85 10.75 -5.13 -5.06
C VAL A 85 11.70 -4.35 -4.17
N ASN A 86 12.92 -4.86 -4.00
CA ASN A 86 13.92 -4.32 -3.10
C ASN A 86 15.19 -3.97 -3.87
N GLU A 87 15.53 -2.69 -3.94
CA GLU A 87 16.71 -2.23 -4.70
C GLU A 87 16.62 -2.60 -6.19
N GLY A 88 15.41 -2.51 -6.77
CA GLY A 88 15.15 -2.76 -8.19
C GLY A 88 15.15 -1.49 -9.04
N GLU A 89 15.55 -1.62 -10.32
CA GLU A 89 15.51 -0.56 -11.33
C GLU A 89 14.82 -1.06 -12.61
N HIS A 90 13.81 -0.35 -13.11
CA HIS A 90 13.05 -0.77 -14.30
C HIS A 90 12.43 -2.18 -14.14
N VAL A 91 11.48 -2.29 -13.22
CA VAL A 91 10.79 -3.56 -12.89
C VAL A 91 9.32 -3.46 -13.29
N ILE A 92 8.87 -4.40 -14.11
CA ILE A 92 7.49 -4.43 -14.62
C ILE A 92 6.81 -5.71 -14.16
N TYR A 93 5.67 -5.56 -13.49
CA TYR A 93 4.69 -6.62 -13.24
C TYR A 93 3.47 -6.36 -14.10
N ARG A 94 3.03 -7.37 -14.87
CA ARG A 94 1.77 -7.29 -15.60
C ARG A 94 1.04 -8.62 -15.67
N ASN A 95 -0.29 -8.57 -15.77
CA ASN A 95 -1.14 -9.76 -15.88
C ASN A 95 -0.97 -10.73 -14.69
N ILE A 96 -0.86 -10.18 -13.48
CA ILE A 96 -0.65 -10.97 -12.26
C ILE A 96 -2.00 -11.23 -11.60
N SER A 97 -2.20 -12.45 -11.12
CA SER A 97 -3.34 -12.80 -10.27
C SER A 97 -2.85 -13.21 -8.88
N ILE A 98 -3.33 -12.53 -7.85
CA ILE A 98 -2.98 -12.78 -6.44
C ILE A 98 -4.24 -13.21 -5.69
N SER A 99 -4.17 -14.30 -4.94
CA SER A 99 -5.29 -14.76 -4.11
C SER A 99 -4.81 -15.39 -2.79
N ALA A 100 -5.21 -14.81 -1.66
CA ALA A 100 -5.07 -15.41 -0.33
C ALA A 100 -6.45 -15.62 0.29
N VAL A 101 -6.89 -16.88 0.38
CA VAL A 101 -8.20 -17.24 0.94
C VAL A 101 -8.02 -18.27 2.04
N SER A 102 -8.33 -17.87 3.28
CA SER A 102 -8.26 -18.78 4.42
C SER A 102 -9.39 -19.80 4.41
N THR A 103 -9.05 -21.02 4.81
CA THR A 103 -10.00 -22.11 5.07
C THR A 103 -10.29 -22.29 6.57
N SER A 104 -9.78 -21.40 7.42
CA SER A 104 -10.00 -21.37 8.86
C SER A 104 -10.47 -19.98 9.33
N ASN A 105 -10.61 -19.79 10.64
CA ASN A 105 -10.90 -18.47 11.20
C ASN A 105 -9.65 -17.56 11.28
N ASN A 106 -8.47 -18.07 10.90
CA ASN A 106 -7.23 -17.31 10.90
C ASN A 106 -7.04 -16.65 9.52
N MET A 107 -7.21 -15.33 9.48
CA MET A 107 -7.08 -14.55 8.25
C MET A 107 -5.65 -14.56 7.70
N PRO A 108 -5.46 -14.40 6.38
CA PRO A 108 -4.14 -14.35 5.75
C PRO A 108 -3.45 -12.99 5.99
N ARG A 109 -3.19 -12.67 7.27
CA ARG A 109 -2.66 -11.36 7.69
C ARG A 109 -1.37 -11.01 6.96
N ASN A 110 -1.20 -9.73 6.59
CA ASN A 110 0.00 -9.25 5.89
C ASN A 110 0.19 -9.95 4.54
N SER A 111 -0.89 -10.16 3.79
CA SER A 111 -0.85 -10.75 2.46
C SER A 111 -0.72 -9.69 1.36
N ASP A 112 0.14 -8.69 1.57
CA ASP A 112 0.35 -7.55 0.69
C ASP A 112 0.60 -8.01 -0.76
N GLY A 113 -0.01 -7.34 -1.75
CA GLY A 113 0.17 -7.69 -3.16
C GLY A 113 1.58 -7.37 -3.65
N TRP A 114 1.99 -6.12 -3.45
CA TRP A 114 3.35 -5.64 -3.70
C TRP A 114 3.82 -4.67 -2.63
N ASP A 115 5.03 -4.89 -2.16
CA ASP A 115 5.84 -3.91 -1.44
C ASP A 115 6.96 -3.40 -2.35
N VAL A 116 6.97 -2.10 -2.64
CA VAL A 116 8.06 -1.44 -3.36
C VAL A 116 8.95 -0.78 -2.33
N TYR A 117 10.24 -1.10 -2.32
CA TYR A 117 11.21 -0.63 -1.33
C TYR A 117 12.55 -0.31 -1.98
N ARG A 118 13.12 0.87 -1.69
CA ARG A 118 14.41 1.33 -2.25
C ARG A 118 14.55 1.12 -3.76
N SER A 119 13.46 1.31 -4.50
CA SER A 119 13.38 0.96 -5.92
C SER A 119 12.95 2.14 -6.77
N ASN A 120 13.38 2.14 -8.02
CA ASN A 120 13.15 3.19 -8.98
C ASN A 120 12.58 2.63 -10.28
N ASP A 121 11.60 3.31 -10.88
CA ASP A 121 10.99 2.88 -12.15
C ASP A 121 10.33 1.49 -12.02
N VAL A 122 9.26 1.44 -11.23
CA VAL A 122 8.48 0.21 -11.01
C VAL A 122 7.09 0.39 -11.59
N THR A 123 6.68 -0.55 -12.46
CA THR A 123 5.36 -0.54 -13.10
C THR A 123 4.57 -1.79 -12.69
N ILE A 124 3.35 -1.61 -12.17
CA ILE A 124 2.44 -2.70 -11.78
C ILE A 124 1.11 -2.50 -12.49
N VAL A 125 0.75 -3.37 -13.43
CA VAL A 125 -0.42 -3.16 -14.28
C VAL A 125 -1.28 -4.39 -14.54
N ASN A 126 -2.54 -4.18 -14.91
CA ASN A 126 -3.44 -5.22 -15.43
C ASN A 126 -3.52 -6.46 -14.52
N SER A 127 -3.75 -6.26 -13.22
CA SER A 127 -3.66 -7.34 -12.23
C SER A 127 -4.89 -7.40 -11.31
N ILE A 128 -5.19 -8.59 -10.82
CA ILE A 128 -6.35 -8.86 -9.94
C ILE A 128 -5.82 -9.41 -8.62
N ILE A 129 -6.28 -8.83 -7.51
CA ILE A 129 -5.75 -9.06 -6.17
C ILE A 129 -6.91 -9.32 -5.22
N HIS A 130 -6.87 -10.47 -4.56
CA HIS A 130 -7.73 -10.80 -3.44
C HIS A 130 -6.86 -11.16 -2.24
N ASN A 131 -6.78 -10.28 -1.25
CA ASN A 131 -5.90 -10.42 -0.09
C ASN A 131 -6.52 -9.83 1.18
N ASP A 132 -5.73 -9.72 2.25
CA ASP A 132 -6.12 -9.19 3.57
C ASP A 132 -5.10 -8.13 4.07
N ASP A 133 -4.38 -7.47 3.13
CA ASP A 133 -3.52 -6.33 3.44
C ASP A 133 -3.33 -5.41 2.20
N ASP A 134 -2.34 -4.52 2.19
CA ASP A 134 -2.13 -3.53 1.12
C ASP A 134 -2.13 -4.19 -0.29
N CYS A 135 -2.85 -3.58 -1.24
CA CYS A 135 -2.86 -4.06 -2.63
C CYS A 135 -1.50 -3.72 -3.26
N VAL A 136 -1.06 -2.48 -3.03
CA VAL A 136 0.31 -2.02 -3.28
C VAL A 136 0.73 -1.11 -2.13
N SER A 137 1.92 -1.33 -1.60
CA SER A 137 2.54 -0.50 -0.57
C SER A 137 3.84 0.11 -1.10
N PHE A 138 3.93 1.44 -1.10
CA PHE A 138 5.15 2.18 -1.43
C PHE A 138 5.93 2.41 -0.13
N LYS A 139 6.85 1.49 0.18
CA LYS A 139 7.76 1.55 1.34
C LYS A 139 8.86 2.61 1.08
N PRO A 140 9.72 2.91 2.08
CA PRO A 140 10.74 3.94 1.94
C PRO A 140 11.61 3.84 0.69
N ASN A 141 11.93 5.00 0.12
CA ASN A 141 12.73 5.20 -1.08
C ASN A 141 12.15 4.52 -2.32
N SER A 142 10.82 4.58 -2.48
CA SER A 142 10.12 4.23 -3.71
C SER A 142 10.00 5.45 -4.60
N THR A 143 10.56 5.39 -5.80
CA THR A 143 10.56 6.54 -6.73
C THR A 143 10.13 6.13 -8.14
N ASN A 144 9.42 7.02 -8.84
CA ASN A 144 8.97 6.79 -10.22
C ASN A 144 8.17 5.48 -10.33
N VAL A 145 7.03 5.40 -9.63
CA VAL A 145 6.19 4.19 -9.59
C VAL A 145 4.89 4.43 -10.34
N HIS A 146 4.56 3.53 -11.27
CA HIS A 146 3.33 3.55 -12.06
C HIS A 146 2.46 2.35 -11.69
N VAL A 147 1.24 2.60 -11.24
CA VAL A 147 0.26 1.55 -10.91
C VAL A 147 -1.01 1.80 -11.70
N GLU A 148 -1.45 0.83 -12.50
CA GLU A 148 -2.60 1.05 -13.37
C GLU A 148 -3.45 -0.19 -13.68
N ILE A 149 -4.78 -0.03 -13.70
CA ILE A 149 -5.73 -1.11 -14.04
C ILE A 149 -5.58 -2.29 -13.07
N LEU A 150 -5.82 -2.00 -11.78
CA LEU A 150 -5.86 -3.02 -10.73
C LEU A 150 -7.30 -3.24 -10.24
N ASP A 151 -7.62 -4.49 -9.94
CA ASP A 151 -8.85 -4.89 -9.25
C ASP A 151 -8.49 -5.52 -7.90
N CYS A 152 -8.65 -4.75 -6.83
CA CYS A 152 -8.26 -5.10 -5.47
C CYS A 152 -9.50 -5.38 -4.62
N THR A 153 -9.59 -6.57 -4.03
CA THR A 153 -10.67 -6.96 -3.12
C THR A 153 -10.12 -7.44 -1.77
N GLY A 154 -10.75 -7.05 -0.66
CA GLY A 154 -10.33 -7.47 0.70
C GLY A 154 -9.12 -6.70 1.25
N SER A 155 -8.57 -5.78 0.46
CA SER A 155 -7.28 -5.15 0.71
C SER A 155 -7.29 -4.06 1.79
N HIS A 156 -6.11 -3.59 2.20
CA HIS A 156 -5.93 -2.34 2.94
C HIS A 156 -5.62 -1.12 2.06
N GLY A 157 -5.76 -1.24 0.73
CA GLY A 157 -5.74 -0.12 -0.21
C GLY A 157 -4.45 0.01 -1.02
N ILE A 158 -4.36 1.09 -1.79
CA ILE A 158 -3.10 1.53 -2.41
C ILE A 158 -2.45 2.53 -1.47
N SER A 159 -1.34 2.13 -0.86
CA SER A 159 -0.79 2.79 0.32
C SER A 159 0.60 3.36 0.08
N VAL A 160 0.77 4.68 0.22
CA VAL A 160 2.09 5.25 0.51
C VAL A 160 2.41 4.97 1.97
N GLY A 161 3.49 4.23 2.22
CA GLY A 161 3.99 3.90 3.54
C GLY A 161 3.57 2.52 4.08
N SER A 162 3.79 2.24 5.36
CA SER A 162 4.13 3.23 6.39
C SER A 162 5.55 3.78 6.25
N LEU A 163 5.70 5.06 6.52
CA LEU A 163 6.97 5.79 6.49
C LEU A 163 7.32 6.32 7.87
N GLY A 164 8.61 6.43 8.18
CA GLY A 164 9.08 6.98 9.44
C GLY A 164 9.16 5.97 10.57
N GLN A 165 9.14 4.67 10.30
CA GLN A 165 9.13 3.68 11.38
C GLN A 165 10.41 3.73 12.24
N TYR A 166 11.55 4.11 11.66
CA TYR A 166 12.85 3.99 12.29
C TYR A 166 13.48 5.36 12.61
N PRO A 167 13.84 5.64 13.89
CA PRO A 167 14.49 6.89 14.29
C PRO A 167 15.76 7.19 13.47
N GLY A 168 15.93 8.45 13.08
CA GLY A 168 17.12 8.92 12.35
C GLY A 168 17.18 8.48 10.89
N VAL A 169 16.19 7.71 10.41
CA VAL A 169 16.07 7.36 9.00
C VAL A 169 15.25 8.43 8.28
N TYR A 170 15.70 8.79 7.08
CA TYR A 170 15.00 9.70 6.19
C TYR A 170 14.39 8.92 5.03
N ASP A 171 13.07 8.82 4.98
CA ASP A 171 12.35 8.06 3.96
C ASP A 171 11.81 9.00 2.88
N ILE A 172 11.93 8.59 1.61
CA ILE A 172 11.40 9.35 0.48
C ILE A 172 10.39 8.48 -0.28
N VAL A 173 9.25 9.05 -0.65
CA VAL A 173 8.40 8.49 -1.72
C VAL A 173 8.08 9.60 -2.68
N GLU A 174 8.47 9.45 -3.95
CA GLU A 174 8.36 10.54 -4.93
C GLU A 174 7.96 10.03 -6.32
N ASN A 175 7.14 10.81 -7.03
CA ASN A 175 6.68 10.51 -8.39
C ASN A 175 5.93 9.17 -8.47
N VAL A 176 4.80 9.10 -7.78
CA VAL A 176 3.91 7.93 -7.82
C VAL A 176 2.63 8.30 -8.55
N PHE A 177 2.31 7.56 -9.61
CA PHE A 177 1.09 7.72 -10.37
C PHE A 177 0.27 6.43 -10.29
N VAL A 178 -0.94 6.55 -9.74
CA VAL A 178 -1.89 5.44 -9.56
C VAL A 178 -3.16 5.78 -10.33
N ASN A 179 -3.55 4.92 -11.27
CA ASN A 179 -4.67 5.17 -12.18
C ASN A 179 -5.59 3.96 -12.35
N ASN A 180 -6.89 4.18 -12.51
CA ASN A 180 -7.87 3.15 -12.87
C ASN A 180 -7.86 1.97 -11.88
N ILE A 181 -8.20 2.24 -10.62
CA ILE A 181 -8.25 1.23 -9.57
C ILE A 181 -9.70 0.90 -9.23
N LYS A 182 -10.03 -0.39 -9.23
CA LYS A 182 -11.24 -0.90 -8.59
C LYS A 182 -10.87 -1.41 -7.21
N MET A 183 -11.52 -0.88 -6.19
CA MET A 183 -11.31 -1.25 -4.80
C MET A 183 -12.63 -1.73 -4.21
N ALA A 184 -12.70 -2.96 -3.72
CA ALA A 184 -13.93 -3.54 -3.19
C ALA A 184 -13.73 -4.24 -1.84
N ASN A 185 -14.68 -4.07 -0.93
CA ASN A 185 -14.69 -4.72 0.39
C ASN A 185 -13.33 -4.57 1.10
N ALA A 186 -12.78 -3.36 1.09
CA ALA A 186 -11.42 -3.06 1.50
C ALA A 186 -11.43 -2.10 2.69
N GLN A 187 -10.37 -2.11 3.48
CA GLN A 187 -10.25 -1.16 4.59
C GLN A 187 -10.00 0.27 4.10
N ASN A 188 -9.22 0.44 3.03
CA ASN A 188 -8.92 1.77 2.50
C ASN A 188 -8.87 1.76 0.97
N GLY A 189 -9.11 2.91 0.35
CA GLY A 189 -8.90 3.13 -1.08
C GLY A 189 -7.51 3.70 -1.33
N ALA A 190 -7.44 5.01 -1.55
CA ALA A 190 -6.19 5.75 -1.65
C ALA A 190 -5.68 6.17 -0.25
N ARG A 191 -4.49 5.71 0.13
CA ARG A 191 -3.95 5.89 1.49
C ARG A 191 -2.53 6.47 1.50
N ILE A 192 -2.28 7.43 2.38
CA ILE A 192 -0.94 7.84 2.81
C ILE A 192 -0.85 7.66 4.33
N LYS A 193 0.12 6.89 4.81
CA LYS A 193 0.32 6.60 6.25
C LYS A 193 1.78 6.85 6.67
N ALA A 194 1.98 7.66 7.71
CA ALA A 194 3.30 7.92 8.27
C ALA A 194 3.28 7.90 9.80
N TRP A 195 4.35 7.41 10.41
CA TRP A 195 4.56 7.43 11.85
C TRP A 195 4.82 8.86 12.34
N ALA A 196 4.31 9.19 13.52
CA ALA A 196 4.62 10.42 14.27
C ALA A 196 4.97 10.08 15.72
N GLY A 197 5.84 10.86 16.36
CA GLY A 197 6.33 10.56 17.71
C GLY A 197 7.79 10.92 17.95
N PRO A 198 8.26 10.91 19.21
CA PRO A 198 9.65 11.26 19.56
C PRO A 198 10.72 10.29 19.01
N ASN A 199 10.34 9.06 18.65
CA ASN A 199 11.24 7.98 18.22
C ASN A 199 10.84 7.46 16.84
N VAL A 200 10.64 8.36 15.90
CA VAL A 200 10.26 8.03 14.52
C VAL A 200 11.27 8.66 13.56
N GLY A 201 11.30 8.17 12.32
CA GLY A 201 12.07 8.74 11.23
C GLY A 201 11.48 10.06 10.73
N SER A 202 11.99 10.57 9.63
CA SER A 202 11.45 11.76 8.94
C SER A 202 11.47 11.54 7.44
N GLY A 203 10.94 12.46 6.65
CA GLY A 203 10.99 12.30 5.20
C GLY A 203 10.08 13.20 4.39
N ILE A 204 9.96 12.86 3.12
CA ILE A 204 9.14 13.57 2.14
C ILE A 204 8.30 12.56 1.36
N VAL A 205 7.02 12.90 1.19
CA VAL A 205 6.12 12.30 0.20
C VAL A 205 5.79 13.40 -0.80
N LYS A 206 6.16 13.20 -2.07
CA LYS A 206 6.02 14.26 -3.08
C LYS A 206 5.54 13.76 -4.43
N ASN A 207 4.71 14.57 -5.11
CA ASN A 207 4.22 14.27 -6.45
C ASN A 207 3.56 12.89 -6.51
N ILE A 208 2.46 12.77 -5.75
CA ILE A 208 1.67 11.55 -5.67
C ILE A 208 0.31 11.83 -6.29
N THR A 209 -0.07 11.05 -7.28
CA THR A 209 -1.39 11.15 -7.91
C THR A 209 -2.14 9.84 -7.75
N PHE A 210 -3.29 9.90 -7.09
CA PHE A 210 -4.31 8.87 -7.09
C PHE A 210 -5.45 9.33 -7.99
N GLN A 211 -5.72 8.57 -9.06
CA GLN A 211 -6.70 8.98 -10.05
C GLN A 211 -7.60 7.82 -10.52
N ASN A 212 -8.86 8.13 -10.80
CA ASN A 212 -9.85 7.19 -11.36
C ASN A 212 -10.03 5.95 -10.47
N PHE A 213 -10.46 6.18 -9.23
CA PHE A 213 -10.81 5.11 -8.30
C PHE A 213 -12.32 4.84 -8.35
N ILE A 214 -12.67 3.56 -8.41
CA ILE A 214 -14.04 3.07 -8.24
C ILE A 214 -14.07 2.22 -6.98
N GLU A 215 -14.78 2.70 -5.97
CA GLU A 215 -14.79 2.13 -4.63
C GLU A 215 -16.14 1.49 -4.30
N THR A 216 -16.12 0.27 -3.78
CA THR A 216 -17.34 -0.46 -3.40
C THR A 216 -17.19 -1.01 -2.00
N ALA A 217 -17.96 -0.47 -1.05
CA ALA A 217 -17.91 -0.87 0.36
C ALA A 217 -16.48 -0.81 0.93
N VAL A 218 -15.83 0.34 0.79
CA VAL A 218 -14.50 0.60 1.34
C VAL A 218 -14.60 1.34 2.67
N ASP A 219 -13.89 0.92 3.72
CA ASP A 219 -14.08 1.53 5.04
C ASP A 219 -13.63 2.99 5.09
N ASN A 220 -12.47 3.30 4.48
CA ASN A 220 -11.92 4.65 4.38
C ASN A 220 -11.45 4.91 2.94
N PRO A 221 -12.35 5.39 2.06
CA PRO A 221 -12.02 5.55 0.65
C PRO A 221 -10.78 6.40 0.39
N VAL A 222 -10.68 7.57 1.02
CA VAL A 222 -9.52 8.44 0.91
C VAL A 222 -8.98 8.76 2.29
N ILE A 223 -7.71 8.48 2.54
CA ILE A 223 -7.10 8.74 3.84
C ILE A 223 -5.65 9.25 3.74
N ILE A 224 -5.40 10.36 4.44
CA ILE A 224 -4.05 10.73 4.89
C ILE A 224 -4.05 10.61 6.40
N ASP A 225 -3.15 9.78 6.91
CA ASP A 225 -2.93 9.57 8.33
C ASP A 225 -1.45 9.75 8.67
N GLN A 226 -1.08 10.94 9.15
CA GLN A 226 0.23 11.18 9.75
C GLN A 226 0.22 10.92 11.27
N ALA A 227 -0.44 9.84 11.71
CA ALA A 227 -0.67 9.48 13.11
C ALA A 227 -1.27 10.65 13.92
N CYS A 228 -2.13 11.42 13.25
CA CYS A 228 -2.94 12.48 13.85
C CYS A 228 -4.32 11.90 14.12
N THR A 229 -4.53 11.41 15.34
CA THR A 229 -5.91 11.14 15.77
C THR A 229 -6.61 12.46 16.01
N ARG A 230 -7.94 12.50 15.82
CA ARG A 230 -8.83 13.68 15.96
C ARG A 230 -8.63 14.52 17.24
N PHE A 231 -7.92 14.00 18.25
CA PHE A 231 -7.67 14.68 19.53
C PHE A 231 -6.19 14.74 19.96
N LEU A 232 -5.28 14.05 19.28
CA LEU A 232 -3.85 13.98 19.63
C LEU A 232 -3.04 13.83 18.35
N CYS A 233 -2.36 14.91 17.95
CA CYS A 233 -1.21 14.86 17.05
C CYS A 233 0.05 14.85 17.92
N SER A 234 1.02 13.99 17.62
CA SER A 234 2.34 14.11 18.24
C SER A 234 2.98 15.42 17.78
N PRO A 235 3.56 16.24 18.68
CA PRO A 235 4.28 17.47 18.29
C PRO A 235 5.64 17.18 17.63
N VAL A 236 6.01 15.91 17.46
CA VAL A 236 7.26 15.51 16.80
C VAL A 236 6.94 15.03 15.40
N PHE A 237 7.22 15.92 14.45
CA PHE A 237 6.77 15.83 13.07
C PHE A 237 7.84 15.18 12.19
N ALA A 238 7.39 14.27 11.33
CA ALA A 238 8.28 13.43 10.55
C ALA A 238 8.24 13.75 9.06
N PHE A 239 7.05 13.87 8.46
CA PHE A 239 6.92 13.88 6.99
C PHE A 239 6.34 15.18 6.45
N LEU A 240 7.00 15.72 5.42
CA LEU A 240 6.45 16.73 4.53
C LEU A 240 5.69 16.02 3.40
N LEU A 241 4.42 16.34 3.23
CA LEU A 241 3.61 15.97 2.07
C LEU A 241 3.47 17.19 1.18
N ASP A 242 3.87 17.05 -0.08
CA ASP A 242 3.76 18.11 -1.07
C ASP A 242 3.26 17.55 -2.40
N ASP A 243 2.40 18.27 -3.09
CA ASP A 243 1.94 17.91 -4.43
C ASP A 243 1.25 16.53 -4.46
N VAL A 244 0.15 16.42 -3.72
CA VAL A 244 -0.66 15.18 -3.64
C VAL A 244 -2.03 15.42 -4.24
N TRP A 245 -2.39 14.61 -5.23
CA TRP A 245 -3.60 14.74 -6.02
C TRP A 245 -4.49 13.52 -5.83
N PHE A 246 -5.74 13.78 -5.46
CA PHE A 246 -6.82 12.80 -5.47
C PHE A 246 -7.85 13.24 -6.50
N ASN A 247 -7.92 12.52 -7.63
CA ASN A 247 -8.70 12.93 -8.80
C ASN A 247 -9.72 11.85 -9.17
N ASN A 248 -10.98 12.22 -9.36
CA ASN A 248 -12.03 11.31 -9.82
C ASN A 248 -12.11 10.02 -8.97
N ILE A 249 -12.43 10.20 -7.68
CA ILE A 249 -12.65 9.11 -6.73
C ILE A 249 -14.14 8.98 -6.48
N THR A 250 -14.70 7.82 -6.83
CA THR A 250 -16.15 7.60 -6.88
C THR A 250 -16.52 6.30 -6.18
N GLY A 251 -17.71 6.22 -5.59
CA GLY A 251 -18.23 4.97 -5.04
C GLY A 251 -18.78 5.07 -3.62
N THR A 252 -18.64 3.98 -2.85
CA THR A 252 -19.28 3.83 -1.54
C THR A 252 -18.30 3.50 -0.42
N GLY A 253 -18.44 4.24 0.68
CA GLY A 253 -17.80 3.94 1.95
C GLY A 253 -18.68 3.11 2.88
N THR A 254 -18.10 2.37 3.83
CA THR A 254 -18.84 1.68 4.92
C THR A 254 -18.91 2.50 6.20
N ASN A 255 -18.03 3.50 6.37
CA ASN A 255 -18.08 4.48 7.45
C ASN A 255 -18.68 5.80 6.98
N SER A 256 -19.21 6.59 7.91
CA SER A 256 -19.80 7.90 7.57
C SER A 256 -18.77 8.90 7.04
N VAL A 257 -17.52 8.82 7.50
CA VAL A 257 -16.42 9.66 7.01
C VAL A 257 -15.78 8.96 5.81
N VAL A 258 -16.06 9.44 4.60
CA VAL A 258 -15.58 8.82 3.36
C VAL A 258 -14.24 9.36 2.88
N ALA A 259 -13.82 10.53 3.38
CA ALA A 259 -12.47 11.04 3.20
C ALA A 259 -11.96 11.71 4.48
N SER A 260 -10.76 11.32 4.92
CA SER A 260 -10.12 11.84 6.12
C SER A 260 -8.68 12.26 5.84
N LEU A 261 -8.42 13.56 5.77
CA LEU A 261 -7.11 14.12 5.43
C LEU A 261 -6.48 14.77 6.66
N LEU A 262 -5.81 13.95 7.49
CA LEU A 262 -5.28 14.36 8.79
C LEU A 262 -3.75 14.50 8.74
N CYS A 263 -3.31 15.75 8.62
CA CYS A 263 -1.91 16.10 8.55
C CYS A 263 -1.33 16.50 9.92
N SER A 264 -0.02 16.35 10.03
CA SER A 264 0.75 16.97 11.11
C SER A 264 0.66 18.51 11.02
N PRO A 265 0.70 19.23 12.15
CA PRO A 265 0.65 20.70 12.18
C PRO A 265 1.92 21.34 11.58
N ASP A 266 2.01 22.66 11.67
CA ASP A 266 3.12 23.49 11.15
C ASP A 266 3.29 23.49 9.62
N GLY A 267 2.19 23.30 8.87
CA GLY A 267 2.20 23.46 7.40
C GLY A 267 2.94 22.36 6.65
N ARG A 268 3.00 21.15 7.21
CA ARG A 268 3.69 19.98 6.63
C ARG A 268 2.93 19.31 5.49
N CYS A 269 1.70 19.74 5.22
CA CYS A 269 0.94 19.34 4.03
C CYS A 269 0.68 20.56 3.15
N SER A 270 1.34 20.59 2.00
CA SER A 270 1.17 21.62 0.98
C SER A 270 0.68 21.01 -0.33
N ASN A 271 -0.04 21.82 -1.13
CA ASN A 271 -0.48 21.43 -2.47
C ASN A 271 -1.25 20.09 -2.49
N ILE A 272 -2.18 19.93 -1.53
CA ILE A 272 -3.08 18.79 -1.49
C ILE A 272 -4.34 19.15 -2.29
N SER A 273 -4.58 18.44 -3.39
CA SER A 273 -5.66 18.69 -4.33
C SER A 273 -6.69 17.55 -4.28
N VAL A 274 -7.95 17.91 -4.15
CA VAL A 274 -9.09 16.99 -4.19
C VAL A 274 -10.03 17.42 -5.31
N ASN A 275 -10.21 16.55 -6.31
CA ASN A 275 -11.00 16.84 -7.51
C ASN A 275 -11.96 15.70 -7.82
N ASP A 276 -13.18 16.07 -8.24
CA ASP A 276 -14.19 15.17 -8.79
C ASP A 276 -14.54 14.00 -7.85
N PHE A 277 -14.77 14.31 -6.57
CA PHE A 277 -15.22 13.30 -5.60
C PHE A 277 -16.71 13.02 -5.75
N SER A 278 -17.06 11.74 -5.91
CA SER A 278 -18.44 11.24 -5.89
C SER A 278 -18.53 10.03 -4.95
N LEU A 279 -18.24 10.28 -3.68
CA LEU A 279 -18.28 9.29 -2.61
C LEU A 279 -19.57 9.40 -1.80
N SER A 280 -20.07 8.26 -1.34
CA SER A 280 -21.28 8.21 -0.51
C SER A 280 -21.18 7.15 0.59
N TYR A 281 -21.83 7.41 1.72
CA TYR A 281 -22.07 6.42 2.77
C TYR A 281 -23.54 5.96 2.71
N PRO A 282 -23.85 4.77 2.17
CA PRO A 282 -25.24 4.38 1.89
C PRO A 282 -26.15 4.31 3.12
N ALA A 283 -25.59 4.06 4.30
CA ALA A 283 -26.37 3.93 5.53
C ALA A 283 -26.61 5.26 6.29
N GLY A 284 -26.24 6.41 5.70
CA GLY A 284 -26.56 7.70 6.32
C GLY A 284 -25.93 8.91 5.64
N THR A 285 -25.59 9.91 6.46
CA THR A 285 -24.98 11.15 5.97
C THR A 285 -23.50 10.92 5.67
N THR A 286 -23.10 11.29 4.45
CA THR A 286 -21.70 11.29 4.02
C THR A 286 -20.95 12.47 4.64
N GLN A 287 -19.79 12.21 5.23
CA GLN A 287 -18.96 13.19 5.92
C GLN A 287 -17.54 13.18 5.38
N TYR A 288 -16.89 14.33 5.52
CA TYR A 288 -15.51 14.59 5.12
C TYR A 288 -14.79 15.21 6.32
N SER A 289 -13.50 14.90 6.51
CA SER A 289 -12.71 15.40 7.63
C SER A 289 -11.34 15.87 7.15
N CYS A 290 -10.86 16.98 7.68
CA CYS A 290 -9.52 17.47 7.41
C CYS A 290 -8.94 18.24 8.59
N GLN A 291 -7.62 18.15 8.75
CA GLN A 291 -6.85 18.81 9.81
C GLN A 291 -5.44 19.16 9.31
N ASN A 292 -4.97 20.36 9.66
CA ASN A 292 -3.64 20.89 9.36
C ASN A 292 -3.26 20.82 7.87
N VAL A 293 -4.24 20.99 6.99
CA VAL A 293 -4.07 20.92 5.54
C VAL A 293 -4.86 22.03 4.88
N ASN A 294 -4.27 22.64 3.87
CA ASN A 294 -4.99 23.56 2.98
C ASN A 294 -5.37 22.80 1.70
N LEU A 295 -6.67 22.52 1.55
CA LEU A 295 -7.18 21.77 0.40
C LEU A 295 -7.44 22.70 -0.78
N THR A 296 -7.04 22.23 -1.96
CA THR A 296 -7.36 22.85 -3.25
C THR A 296 -8.20 21.91 -4.09
N GLY A 297 -8.71 22.40 -5.24
CA GLY A 297 -9.49 21.59 -6.16
C GLY A 297 -11.00 21.77 -6.01
N ASN A 298 -11.74 21.24 -6.97
CA ASN A 298 -13.18 21.50 -7.08
C ASN A 298 -14.03 20.73 -6.04
N ALA A 299 -13.45 19.72 -5.37
CA ALA A 299 -14.11 18.96 -4.32
C ALA A 299 -13.78 19.47 -2.91
N ALA A 300 -12.93 20.50 -2.77
CA ALA A 300 -12.51 21.02 -1.47
C ALA A 300 -13.69 21.53 -0.62
N SER A 301 -14.76 22.04 -1.25
CA SER A 301 -15.97 22.50 -0.55
C SER A 301 -16.80 21.39 0.08
N LEU A 302 -16.50 20.11 -0.20
CA LEU A 302 -17.13 18.97 0.49
C LEU A 302 -16.60 18.82 1.92
N PHE A 303 -15.38 19.30 2.18
CA PHE A 303 -14.77 19.27 3.50
C PHE A 303 -15.27 20.44 4.36
N PRO A 304 -15.42 20.25 5.68
CA PRO A 304 -15.58 21.37 6.59
C PRO A 304 -14.31 22.25 6.56
N PRO A 305 -14.35 23.48 7.11
CA PRO A 305 -13.13 24.24 7.36
C PRO A 305 -12.13 23.38 8.16
N CYS A 306 -10.95 23.14 7.58
CA CYS A 306 -9.96 22.25 8.20
C CYS A 306 -9.46 22.85 9.51
N THR A 307 -9.43 22.02 10.56
CA THR A 307 -8.95 22.45 11.87
C THR A 307 -7.45 22.70 11.83
N VAL A 308 -6.98 23.70 12.58
CA VAL A 308 -5.56 23.96 12.82
C VAL A 308 -5.31 23.74 14.31
N THR A 309 -4.32 22.93 14.63
CA THR A 309 -4.02 22.50 16.01
C THR A 309 -2.58 22.77 16.40
#